data_AF-A0A3B8VZM3-F1
#
_entry.id   AF-A0A3B8VZM3-F1
#
_cell.length_a   1.000
_cell.length_b   1.000
_cell.length_c   1.000
_cell.angle_alpha   90.00
_cell.angle_beta   90.00
_cell.angle_gamma   90.00
#
_symmetry.space_group_name_H-M   'P 1'
#
loop_
_entity.id
_entity.type
_entity.pdbx_description
1 polymer ?
#
loop_
_entity_poly.entity_id
_entity_poly.type
_entity_poly.pdbx_seq_one_letter_code
_entity_poly.pdbx_strand_id
1 'polypeptide(L)'
;MKVNIKSHSKKLLADLQTPVSIYLKLRDLFPESALLESSDSRGHENSYSLIGIEPRAFFKLENNQVTEHYSEETEIVYTVEENLSLTNCLNKFIGRFKVESEHDIAFEANGFFGFTSYNSTRYFETSLPQNPKKSELAIPDMYYIFYRFVLVIDHYKNELTIIENVEEGEASRMEEIETLLMCRNFASYGFSVKGEEYSTIDGEKYKEMVR
;
A
#
# COMPACT_ATOMS: atom_id res chain seq x y z
N MET A 1 6.70 20.65 7.42
CA MET A 1 7.44 20.63 6.14
C MET A 1 6.46 20.29 5.03
N LYS A 2 6.49 21.00 3.90
CA LYS A 2 5.71 20.63 2.71
C LYS A 2 6.63 19.89 1.75
N VAL A 3 6.10 18.84 1.16
CA VAL A 3 6.75 17.96 0.20
C VAL A 3 6.10 18.23 -1.15
N ASN A 4 6.88 18.74 -2.11
CA ASN A 4 6.38 18.96 -3.47
C ASN A 4 6.83 17.78 -4.33
N ILE A 5 5.86 17.09 -4.92
CA ILE A 5 6.08 15.95 -5.81
C ILE A 5 5.59 16.35 -7.19
N LYS A 6 6.44 16.14 -8.19
CA LYS A 6 6.04 16.18 -9.59
C LYS A 6 5.78 14.74 -10.06
N SER A 7 4.59 14.49 -10.57
CA SER A 7 4.23 13.18 -11.13
C SER A 7 4.39 13.20 -12.65
N HIS A 8 5.25 12.32 -13.15
CA HIS A 8 5.37 12.01 -14.56
C HIS A 8 4.62 10.72 -14.86
N SER A 9 4.07 10.61 -16.06
CA SER A 9 3.43 9.36 -16.48
C SER A 9 3.83 8.94 -17.88
N LYS A 10 3.95 7.64 -18.10
CA LYS A 10 4.19 7.05 -19.41
C LYS A 10 3.23 5.89 -19.65
N LYS A 11 2.60 5.90 -20.82
CA LYS A 11 1.71 4.83 -21.26
C LYS A 11 2.43 3.81 -22.12
N LEU A 12 2.13 2.54 -21.90
CA LEU A 12 2.62 1.38 -22.62
C LEU A 12 1.45 0.47 -23.00
N LEU A 13 1.63 -0.30 -24.08
CA LEU A 13 0.72 -1.40 -24.42
C LEU A 13 0.99 -2.57 -23.47
N ALA A 14 -0.07 -3.16 -22.91
CA ALA A 14 0.00 -4.24 -21.93
C ALA A 14 -0.81 -5.47 -22.36
N ASP A 15 -1.07 -5.64 -23.65
CA ASP A 15 -1.82 -6.74 -24.25
C ASP A 15 -1.25 -8.14 -23.92
N LEU A 16 0.05 -8.23 -23.67
CA LEU A 16 0.75 -9.48 -23.33
C LEU A 16 1.13 -9.61 -21.85
N GLN A 17 0.75 -8.65 -20.99
CA GLN A 17 1.15 -8.63 -19.58
C GLN A 17 -0.07 -8.68 -18.67
N THR A 18 -0.05 -9.57 -17.68
CA THR A 18 -1.04 -9.57 -16.59
C THR A 18 -0.50 -8.80 -15.38
N PRO A 19 -1.33 -8.16 -14.55
CA PRO A 19 -0.85 -7.47 -13.35
C PRO A 19 -0.04 -8.39 -12.43
N VAL A 20 -0.46 -9.64 -12.26
CA VAL A 20 0.29 -10.65 -11.50
C VAL A 20 1.68 -10.87 -12.11
N SER A 21 1.81 -11.02 -13.42
CA SER A 21 3.11 -11.20 -14.08
C SER A 21 4.02 -9.99 -13.90
N ILE A 22 3.46 -8.77 -13.95
CA ILE A 22 4.17 -7.52 -13.69
C ILE A 22 4.65 -7.47 -12.24
N TYR A 23 3.76 -7.75 -11.29
CA TYR A 23 4.07 -7.74 -9.87
C TYR A 23 5.17 -8.74 -9.52
N LEU A 24 5.14 -9.95 -10.07
CA LEU A 24 6.18 -10.96 -9.85
C LEU A 24 7.56 -10.54 -10.38
N LYS A 25 7.63 -9.72 -11.43
CA LYS A 25 8.92 -9.16 -11.92
C LYS A 25 9.50 -8.12 -10.98
N LEU A 26 8.65 -7.36 -10.29
CA LEU A 26 9.06 -6.15 -9.57
C LEU A 26 9.17 -6.37 -8.05
N ARG A 27 8.30 -7.18 -7.45
CA ARG A 27 8.19 -7.30 -5.97
C ARG A 27 9.48 -7.75 -5.27
N ASP A 28 10.31 -8.56 -5.95
CA ASP A 28 11.56 -9.08 -5.38
C ASP A 28 12.69 -8.05 -5.48
N LEU A 29 12.58 -7.11 -6.44
CA LEU A 29 13.52 -6.00 -6.62
C LEU A 29 13.17 -4.81 -5.72
N PHE A 30 11.87 -4.62 -5.45
CA PHE A 30 11.35 -3.53 -4.66
C PHE A 30 10.55 -4.08 -3.46
N PRO A 31 11.23 -4.33 -2.32
CA PRO A 31 10.57 -4.73 -1.08
C PRO A 31 9.46 -3.75 -0.67
N GLU A 32 8.52 -4.25 0.15
CA GLU A 32 7.34 -3.49 0.60
C GLU A 32 6.46 -2.96 -0.56
N SER A 33 6.48 -3.65 -1.71
CA SER A 33 5.56 -3.40 -2.80
C SER A 33 4.12 -3.81 -2.46
N ALA A 34 3.14 -3.19 -3.13
CA ALA A 34 1.74 -3.54 -3.03
C ALA A 34 1.14 -3.89 -4.40
N LEU A 35 0.16 -4.78 -4.40
CA LEU A 35 -0.72 -5.08 -5.55
C LEU A 35 -2.17 -5.00 -5.07
N LEU A 36 -2.98 -4.18 -5.75
CA LEU A 36 -4.42 -4.05 -5.54
C LEU A 36 -5.11 -4.43 -6.85
N GLU A 37 -5.94 -5.48 -6.82
CA GLU A 37 -6.70 -5.93 -7.99
C GLU A 37 -8.20 -5.79 -7.75
N SER A 38 -8.89 -5.10 -8.68
CA SER A 38 -10.34 -5.10 -8.74
C SER A 38 -10.81 -6.33 -9.51
N SER A 39 -11.64 -7.17 -8.90
CA SER A 39 -12.17 -8.41 -9.50
C SER A 39 -13.65 -8.31 -9.89
N ASP A 40 -14.22 -7.10 -9.88
CA ASP A 40 -15.67 -6.95 -10.03
C ASP A 40 -16.13 -7.29 -11.45
N SER A 41 -16.70 -8.49 -11.61
CA SER A 41 -17.04 -9.09 -12.90
C SER A 41 -18.40 -8.61 -13.46
N ARG A 42 -18.96 -7.52 -12.93
CA ARG A 42 -20.35 -7.09 -13.22
C ARG A 42 -20.49 -5.69 -13.81
N GLY A 43 -19.41 -4.96 -14.05
CA GLY A 43 -19.47 -3.66 -14.72
C GLY A 43 -18.19 -3.37 -15.50
N HIS A 44 -18.32 -2.81 -16.70
CA HIS A 44 -17.18 -2.31 -17.50
C HIS A 44 -16.50 -1.08 -16.88
N GLU A 45 -17.02 -0.58 -15.76
CA GLU A 45 -16.51 0.58 -15.03
C GLU A 45 -15.64 0.08 -13.86
N ASN A 46 -14.36 0.50 -13.82
CA ASN A 46 -13.38 0.22 -12.74
C ASN A 46 -12.64 -1.12 -12.77
N SER A 47 -12.36 -1.68 -13.94
CA SER A 47 -11.40 -2.79 -14.09
C SER A 47 -9.96 -2.26 -14.10
N TYR A 48 -9.45 -1.86 -12.93
CA TYR A 48 -8.05 -1.46 -12.76
C TYR A 48 -7.32 -2.39 -11.79
N SER A 49 -6.04 -2.63 -12.07
CA SER A 49 -5.08 -3.11 -11.08
C SER A 49 -4.02 -2.05 -10.83
N LEU A 50 -3.66 -1.86 -9.56
CA LEU A 50 -2.65 -0.91 -9.11
C LEU A 50 -1.49 -1.66 -8.48
N ILE A 51 -0.26 -1.27 -8.84
CA ILE A 51 0.96 -1.80 -8.24
C ILE A 51 1.78 -0.61 -7.73
N GLY A 52 2.06 -0.59 -6.43
CA GLY A 52 2.98 0.36 -5.81
C GLY A 52 4.34 -0.31 -5.61
N ILE A 53 5.42 0.32 -6.08
CA ILE A 53 6.79 -0.14 -5.85
C ILE A 53 7.68 1.01 -5.39
N GLU A 54 8.72 0.66 -4.65
CA GLU A 54 9.68 1.58 -4.07
C GLU A 54 9.01 2.60 -3.11
N PRO A 55 8.77 2.19 -1.85
CA PRO A 55 8.26 3.08 -0.81
C PRO A 55 9.10 4.34 -0.69
N ARG A 56 8.45 5.50 -0.70
CA ARG A 56 9.09 6.81 -0.51
C ARG A 56 8.77 7.43 0.84
N ALA A 57 7.55 7.21 1.31
CA ALA A 57 7.09 7.72 2.59
C ALA A 57 6.09 6.75 3.21
N PHE A 58 5.99 6.74 4.53
CA PHE A 58 4.96 5.97 5.19
C PHE A 58 4.45 6.59 6.48
N PHE A 59 3.20 6.24 6.82
CA PHE A 59 2.59 6.42 8.13
C PHE A 59 2.33 5.04 8.72
N LYS A 60 3.01 4.71 9.81
CA LYS A 60 2.87 3.43 10.50
C LYS A 60 2.40 3.67 11.93
N LEU A 61 1.36 2.96 12.34
CA LEU A 61 0.89 2.90 13.73
C LEU A 61 1.12 1.50 14.27
N GLU A 62 1.84 1.39 15.37
CA GLU A 62 2.12 0.12 16.04
C GLU A 62 2.31 0.37 17.53
N ASN A 63 1.62 -0.40 18.38
CA ASN A 63 1.75 -0.30 19.85
C ASN A 63 1.57 1.14 20.41
N ASN A 64 0.56 1.87 19.93
CA ASN A 64 0.29 3.28 20.27
C ASN A 64 1.38 4.27 19.82
N GLN A 65 2.32 3.85 18.98
CA GLN A 65 3.36 4.71 18.44
C GLN A 65 3.14 4.92 16.95
N VAL A 66 3.10 6.19 16.54
CA VAL A 66 3.14 6.58 15.14
C VAL A 66 4.59 6.79 14.74
N THR A 67 4.97 6.18 13.63
CA THR A 67 6.20 6.45 12.88
C THR A 67 5.80 7.05 11.54
N GLU A 68 6.20 8.31 11.31
CA GLU A 68 6.13 8.97 10.03
C GLU A 68 7.53 8.98 9.42
N HIS A 69 7.66 8.42 8.23
CA HIS A 69 8.91 8.41 7.49
C HIS A 69 8.75 9.11 6.15
N TYR A 70 9.73 9.92 5.80
CA TYR A 70 9.83 10.57 4.50
C TYR A 70 11.30 10.84 4.17
N SER A 71 11.76 10.30 3.03
CA SER A 71 13.18 10.31 2.63
C SER A 71 14.13 9.68 3.67
N GLU A 72 15.40 9.47 3.32
CA GLU A 72 16.38 8.83 4.23
C GLU A 72 16.66 9.65 5.51
N GLU A 73 16.23 10.92 5.55
CA GLU A 73 16.63 11.87 6.59
C GLU A 73 15.51 12.25 7.57
N THR A 74 14.25 11.85 7.31
CA THR A 74 13.13 12.25 8.17
C THR A 74 12.37 11.05 8.73
N GLU A 75 12.67 10.72 9.98
CA GLU A 75 11.83 9.83 10.80
C GLU A 75 11.30 10.62 12.00
N ILE A 76 9.97 10.68 12.14
CA ILE A 76 9.30 11.31 13.28
C ILE A 76 8.53 10.22 14.01
N VAL A 77 8.86 10.04 15.28
CA VAL A 77 8.23 9.04 16.15
C VAL A 77 7.52 9.75 17.30
N TYR A 78 6.25 9.45 17.53
CA TYR A 78 5.48 9.99 18.65
C TYR A 78 4.39 9.03 19.11
N THR A 79 4.01 9.16 20.38
CA THR A 79 2.96 8.35 21.00
C THR A 79 1.59 8.96 20.75
N VAL A 80 0.58 8.12 20.47
CA VAL A 80 -0.82 8.52 20.41
C VAL A 80 -1.35 8.64 21.84
N GLU A 81 -1.60 9.88 22.28
CA GLU A 81 -2.22 10.19 23.57
C GLU A 81 -3.74 10.33 23.44
N GLU A 82 -4.49 10.28 24.55
CA GLU A 82 -5.96 10.36 24.56
C GLU A 82 -6.52 11.62 23.86
N ASN A 83 -5.77 12.72 23.86
CA ASN A 83 -6.18 13.99 23.24
C ASN A 83 -5.75 14.11 21.76
N LEU A 84 -4.98 13.16 21.25
CA LEU A 84 -4.44 13.18 19.90
C LEU A 84 -5.34 12.37 18.96
N SER A 85 -6.11 13.08 18.12
CA SER A 85 -6.90 12.41 17.08
C SER A 85 -5.98 11.79 16.02
N LEU A 86 -5.99 10.46 15.96
CA LEU A 86 -5.24 9.68 14.98
C LEU A 86 -5.59 10.05 13.53
N THR A 87 -6.88 10.32 13.25
CA THR A 87 -7.33 10.83 11.95
C THR A 87 -6.68 12.17 11.61
N ASN A 88 -6.56 13.07 12.59
CA ASN A 88 -5.87 14.34 12.38
C ASN A 88 -4.37 14.15 12.14
N CYS A 89 -3.73 13.19 12.80
CA CYS A 89 -2.33 12.84 12.53
C CYS A 89 -2.15 12.35 11.10
N LEU A 90 -2.96 11.39 10.66
CA LEU A 90 -2.92 10.87 9.29
C LEU A 90 -3.21 11.98 8.26
N ASN A 91 -4.25 12.80 8.47
CA ASN A 91 -4.57 13.92 7.58
C ASN A 91 -3.45 14.96 7.53
N LYS A 92 -2.82 15.27 8.67
CA LYS A 92 -1.66 16.17 8.71
C LYS A 92 -0.48 15.58 7.96
N PHE A 93 -0.23 14.28 8.06
CA PHE A 93 0.83 13.61 7.34
C PHE A 93 0.58 13.62 5.83
N ILE A 94 -0.59 13.15 5.38
CA ILE A 94 -1.00 13.17 3.97
C ILE A 94 -0.96 14.60 3.41
N GLY A 95 -1.46 15.58 4.16
CA GLY A 95 -1.49 16.99 3.77
C GLY A 95 -0.12 17.67 3.63
N ARG A 96 0.98 17.00 3.99
CA ARG A 96 2.34 17.49 3.69
C ARG A 96 2.68 17.31 2.21
N PHE A 97 2.08 16.33 1.53
CA PHE A 97 2.38 15.97 0.16
C PHE A 97 1.51 16.78 -0.80
N LYS A 98 2.16 17.61 -1.61
CA LYS A 98 1.55 18.33 -2.72
C LYS A 98 2.00 17.65 -4.01
N VAL A 99 1.10 16.88 -4.61
CA VAL A 99 1.36 16.16 -5.85
C VAL A 99 0.85 16.98 -7.03
N GLU A 100 1.75 17.35 -7.94
CA GLU A 100 1.43 18.03 -9.19
C GLU A 100 1.51 17.01 -10.33
N SER A 101 0.39 16.78 -11.02
CA SER A 101 0.28 15.83 -12.13
C SER A 101 -0.11 16.54 -13.42
N GLU A 102 0.46 16.09 -14.55
CA GLU A 102 0.13 16.56 -15.89
C GLU A 102 -1.09 15.81 -16.50
N HIS A 103 -1.55 14.71 -15.88
CA HIS A 103 -2.61 13.84 -16.41
C HIS A 103 -3.62 13.35 -15.36
N ASP A 104 -4.88 13.16 -15.79
CA ASP A 104 -6.01 12.80 -14.92
C ASP A 104 -5.86 11.43 -14.22
N ILE A 105 -5.43 10.39 -14.96
CA ILE A 105 -5.29 9.05 -14.37
C ILE A 105 -4.16 8.97 -13.33
N ALA A 106 -3.13 9.80 -13.52
CA ALA A 106 -2.03 9.93 -12.57
C ALA A 106 -2.44 10.72 -11.31
N PHE A 107 -3.58 11.41 -11.34
CA PHE A 107 -4.18 12.02 -10.16
C PHE A 107 -5.08 11.03 -9.41
N GLU A 108 -5.90 10.25 -10.11
CA GLU A 108 -6.87 9.33 -9.49
C GLU A 108 -6.22 8.10 -8.84
N ALA A 109 -5.18 7.55 -9.46
CA ALA A 109 -4.54 6.30 -9.01
C ALA A 109 -3.38 6.52 -8.02
N ASN A 110 -2.93 7.77 -7.85
CA ASN A 110 -1.75 8.11 -7.07
C ASN A 110 -2.13 8.49 -5.64
N GLY A 111 -1.40 7.97 -4.66
CA GLY A 111 -1.73 8.18 -3.25
C GLY A 111 -1.06 7.17 -2.33
N PHE A 112 -1.63 7.04 -1.13
CA PHE A 112 -1.13 6.14 -0.10
C PHE A 112 -1.85 4.80 -0.17
N PHE A 113 -1.10 3.70 -0.34
CA PHE A 113 -1.67 2.35 -0.28
C PHE A 113 -1.30 1.69 1.04
N GLY A 114 -2.19 0.87 1.56
CA GLY A 114 -1.98 0.30 2.87
C GLY A 114 -3.24 -0.26 3.49
N PHE A 115 -3.24 -0.35 4.82
CA PHE A 115 -4.33 -0.93 5.56
C PHE A 115 -4.55 -0.26 6.92
N THR A 116 -5.78 -0.41 7.41
CA THR A 116 -6.15 -0.18 8.79
C THR A 116 -6.68 -1.50 9.34
N SER A 117 -6.00 -2.05 10.35
CA SER A 117 -6.40 -3.31 10.98
C SER A 117 -7.61 -3.12 11.90
N TYR A 118 -8.28 -4.22 12.25
CA TYR A 118 -9.37 -4.21 13.23
C TYR A 118 -8.94 -3.63 14.59
N ASN A 119 -7.70 -3.88 15.03
CA ASN A 119 -7.19 -3.39 16.30
C ASN A 119 -7.08 -1.85 16.36
N SER A 120 -7.11 -1.17 15.21
CA SER A 120 -7.13 0.29 15.14
C SER A 120 -8.43 0.91 15.61
N THR A 121 -9.53 0.14 15.69
CA THR A 121 -10.83 0.62 16.18
C THR A 121 -10.74 1.27 17.56
N ARG A 122 -9.83 0.79 18.43
CA ARG A 122 -9.63 1.32 19.79
C ARG A 122 -9.18 2.78 19.84
N TYR A 123 -8.61 3.30 18.75
CA TYR A 123 -8.19 4.72 18.65
C TYR A 123 -9.34 5.65 18.20
N PHE A 124 -10.47 5.08 17.78
CA PHE A 124 -11.64 5.83 17.34
C PHE A 124 -12.83 5.67 18.31
N GLU A 125 -12.85 4.59 19.10
CA GLU A 125 -13.93 4.26 20.04
C GLU A 125 -13.41 4.13 21.48
N THR A 126 -13.90 5.00 22.37
CA THR A 126 -13.51 5.00 23.79
C THR A 126 -14.07 3.82 24.59
N SER A 127 -15.07 3.13 24.05
CA SER A 127 -15.73 1.98 24.69
C SER A 127 -14.92 0.68 24.58
N LEU A 128 -13.86 0.65 23.76
CA LEU A 128 -13.03 -0.53 23.54
C LEU A 128 -11.82 -0.58 24.50
N PRO A 129 -11.37 -1.78 24.90
CA PRO A 129 -10.18 -1.93 25.73
C PRO A 129 -8.93 -1.36 25.04
N GLN A 130 -8.21 -0.47 25.72
CA GLN A 130 -7.01 0.18 25.18
C GLN A 130 -5.78 -0.76 25.10
N ASN A 131 -5.82 -1.91 25.79
CA ASN A 131 -4.78 -2.93 25.80
C ASN A 131 -5.36 -4.29 25.42
N PRO A 132 -5.61 -4.56 24.13
CA PRO A 132 -5.95 -5.92 23.70
C PRO A 132 -4.80 -6.87 24.01
N LYS A 133 -5.10 -8.17 24.17
CA LYS A 133 -4.06 -9.20 24.22
C LYS A 133 -3.13 -9.01 23.03
N LYS A 134 -1.82 -8.90 23.28
CA LYS A 134 -0.82 -8.83 22.20
C LYS A 134 -1.04 -10.01 21.27
N SER A 135 -1.30 -9.71 20.01
CA SER A 135 -1.25 -10.68 18.93
C SER A 135 0.14 -11.31 18.91
N GLU A 136 0.22 -12.62 18.74
CA GLU A 136 1.51 -13.30 18.49
C GLU A 136 2.13 -12.85 17.16
N LEU A 137 1.30 -12.35 16.24
CA LEU A 137 1.72 -11.77 14.98
C LEU A 137 2.02 -10.28 15.17
N ALA A 138 3.25 -9.87 14.85
CA ALA A 138 3.70 -8.47 14.83
C ALA A 138 3.14 -7.73 13.60
N ILE A 139 1.82 -7.54 13.57
CA ILE A 139 1.11 -6.80 12.52
C ILE A 139 0.84 -5.38 13.03
N PRO A 140 1.22 -4.33 12.28
CA PRO A 140 0.90 -2.95 12.64
C PRO A 140 -0.61 -2.71 12.76
N ASP A 141 -1.00 -1.72 13.56
CA ASP A 141 -2.38 -1.30 13.66
C ASP A 141 -2.82 -0.61 12.35
N MET A 142 -2.02 0.33 11.84
CA MET A 142 -2.20 0.97 10.53
C MET A 142 -0.88 1.05 9.81
N TYR A 143 -0.89 0.94 8.48
CA TYR A 143 0.29 1.19 7.68
C TYR A 143 -0.10 1.69 6.30
N TYR A 144 0.36 2.88 5.93
CA TYR A 144 0.06 3.54 4.66
C TYR A 144 1.35 4.03 4.02
N ILE A 145 1.59 3.68 2.77
CA ILE A 145 2.83 3.91 2.04
C ILE A 145 2.53 4.75 0.79
N PHE A 146 3.30 5.81 0.59
CA PHE A 146 3.39 6.54 -0.66
C PHE A 146 4.57 6.02 -1.46
N TYR A 147 4.32 5.63 -2.71
CA TYR A 147 5.32 5.00 -3.56
C TYR A 147 5.94 5.99 -4.53
N ARG A 148 7.20 5.77 -4.88
CA ARG A 148 7.81 6.46 -6.00
C ARG A 148 7.12 6.07 -7.30
N PHE A 149 6.85 4.78 -7.52
CA PHE A 149 6.19 4.34 -8.73
C PHE A 149 4.83 3.71 -8.44
N VAL A 150 3.85 4.09 -9.25
CA VAL A 150 2.52 3.48 -9.28
C VAL A 150 2.24 3.02 -10.71
N LEU A 151 2.05 1.73 -10.90
CA LEU A 151 1.69 1.12 -12.17
C LEU A 151 0.18 0.89 -12.18
N VAL A 152 -0.50 1.43 -13.18
CA VAL A 152 -1.95 1.35 -13.37
C VAL A 152 -2.23 0.52 -14.60
N ILE A 153 -2.86 -0.63 -14.43
CA ILE A 153 -3.29 -1.50 -15.52
C ILE A 153 -4.78 -1.26 -15.77
N ASP A 154 -5.11 -0.71 -16.94
CA ASP A 154 -6.47 -0.63 -17.45
C ASP A 154 -6.78 -1.90 -18.25
N HIS A 155 -7.52 -2.82 -17.63
CA HIS A 155 -7.88 -4.11 -18.23
C HIS A 155 -8.83 -3.97 -19.41
N TYR A 156 -9.57 -2.86 -19.51
CA TYR A 156 -10.49 -2.63 -20.62
C TYR A 156 -9.74 -2.14 -21.86
N LYS A 157 -8.79 -1.22 -21.69
CA LYS A 157 -7.98 -0.68 -22.79
C LYS A 157 -6.73 -1.50 -23.10
N ASN A 158 -6.37 -2.46 -22.25
CA ASN A 158 -5.09 -3.17 -22.28
C ASN A 158 -3.90 -2.19 -22.25
N GLU A 159 -4.02 -1.12 -21.46
CA GLU A 159 -3.01 -0.09 -21.28
C GLU A 159 -2.36 -0.24 -19.90
N LEU A 160 -1.03 -0.12 -19.86
CA LEU A 160 -0.27 0.10 -18.62
C LEU A 160 0.16 1.56 -18.58
N THR A 161 -0.18 2.26 -17.51
CA THR A 161 0.37 3.59 -17.22
C THR A 161 1.34 3.47 -16.05
N ILE A 162 2.60 3.83 -16.27
CA ILE A 162 3.60 3.97 -15.22
C ILE A 162 3.55 5.42 -14.74
N ILE A 163 3.30 5.64 -13.47
CA ILE A 163 3.37 6.93 -12.79
C ILE A 163 4.65 6.94 -11.97
N GLU A 164 5.45 7.99 -12.10
CA GLU A 164 6.64 8.24 -11.29
C GLU A 164 6.49 9.56 -10.53
N ASN A 165 6.60 9.48 -9.21
CA ASN A 165 6.60 10.58 -8.26
C ASN A 165 8.04 11.00 -7.95
N VAL A 166 8.47 12.14 -8.48
CA VAL A 166 9.81 12.69 -8.25
C VAL A 166 9.75 13.97 -7.42
N GLU A 167 10.76 14.17 -6.58
CA GLU A 167 11.00 15.45 -5.92
C GLU A 167 11.75 16.44 -6.82
N GLU A 168 11.70 17.73 -6.46
CA GLU A 168 12.47 18.75 -7.16
C GLU A 168 13.97 18.44 -7.10
N GLY A 169 14.63 18.40 -8.27
CA GLY A 169 16.06 18.08 -8.38
C GLY A 169 16.39 16.59 -8.47
N GLU A 170 15.40 15.71 -8.35
CA GLU A 170 15.61 14.27 -8.50
C GLU A 170 15.53 13.82 -9.96
N ALA A 171 16.44 12.93 -10.36
CA ALA A 171 16.41 12.35 -11.70
C ALA A 171 15.30 11.30 -11.82
N SER A 172 14.61 11.31 -12.96
CA SER A 172 13.64 10.27 -13.33
C SER A 172 14.35 8.93 -13.55
N ARG A 173 13.70 7.85 -13.11
CA ARG A 173 14.09 6.44 -13.32
C ARG A 173 13.01 5.68 -14.11
N MET A 174 12.19 6.38 -14.87
CA MET A 174 11.14 5.79 -15.71
C MET A 174 11.70 4.68 -16.64
N GLU A 175 12.82 4.96 -17.31
CA GLU A 175 13.45 4.03 -18.27
C GLU A 175 13.92 2.72 -17.61
N GLU A 176 14.32 2.77 -16.33
CA GLU A 176 14.68 1.59 -15.55
C GLU A 176 13.48 0.66 -15.41
N ILE A 177 12.33 1.21 -14.97
CA ILE A 177 11.10 0.43 -14.78
C ILE A 177 10.60 -0.14 -16.10
N GLU A 178 10.65 0.63 -17.19
CA GLU A 178 10.31 0.14 -18.53
C GLU A 178 11.18 -1.06 -18.94
N THR A 179 12.49 -0.96 -18.71
CA THR A 179 13.43 -2.03 -19.04
C THR A 179 13.13 -3.30 -18.23
N LEU A 180 12.84 -3.16 -16.94
CA LEU A 180 12.46 -4.28 -16.07
C LEU A 180 11.16 -4.96 -16.54
N LEU A 181 10.18 -4.17 -17.02
CA LEU A 181 8.93 -4.71 -17.55
C LEU A 181 9.11 -5.49 -18.86
N MET A 182 10.07 -5.10 -19.69
CA MET A 182 10.39 -5.81 -20.95
C MET A 182 11.08 -7.16 -20.73
N CYS A 183 11.69 -7.38 -19.56
CA CYS A 183 12.28 -8.67 -19.21
C CYS A 183 11.20 -9.78 -19.25
N ARG A 184 11.51 -10.88 -19.94
CA ARG A 184 10.58 -12.02 -20.09
C ARG A 184 10.63 -13.03 -18.95
N ASN A 185 11.52 -12.83 -17.98
CA ASN A 185 11.73 -13.77 -16.89
C ASN A 185 11.23 -13.16 -15.57
N PHE A 186 10.60 -13.97 -14.73
CA PHE A 186 10.28 -13.64 -13.35
C PHE A 186 10.49 -14.87 -12.48
N ALA A 187 10.88 -14.67 -11.23
CA ALA A 187 11.06 -15.76 -10.31
C ALA A 187 9.69 -16.41 -10.00
N SER A 188 9.58 -17.71 -10.24
CA SER A 188 8.46 -18.51 -9.77
C SER A 188 8.93 -19.37 -8.61
N TYR A 189 8.18 -19.32 -7.51
CA TYR A 189 8.46 -20.10 -6.32
C TYR A 189 7.35 -21.13 -6.14
N GLY A 190 7.71 -22.35 -5.78
CA GLY A 190 6.72 -23.35 -5.39
C GLY A 190 6.06 -22.97 -4.08
N PHE A 191 4.75 -23.18 -3.98
CA PHE A 191 4.02 -23.09 -2.71
C PHE A 191 3.69 -24.51 -2.24
N SER A 192 3.96 -24.80 -0.97
CA SER A 192 3.59 -26.06 -0.32
C SER A 192 3.11 -25.78 1.09
N VAL A 193 1.98 -26.36 1.47
CA VAL A 193 1.43 -26.25 2.82
C VAL A 193 2.35 -26.97 3.81
N LYS A 194 2.56 -26.38 4.99
CA LYS A 194 3.24 -27.00 6.12
C LYS A 194 2.29 -27.07 7.31
N GLY A 195 2.03 -28.27 7.79
CA GLY A 195 1.06 -28.51 8.87
C GLY A 195 -0.37 -28.69 8.37
N GLU A 196 -1.28 -28.91 9.29
CA GLU A 196 -2.73 -29.04 9.03
C GLU A 196 -3.45 -27.76 9.48
N GLU A 197 -4.59 -27.47 8.86
CA GLU A 197 -5.48 -26.40 9.31
C GLU A 197 -6.03 -26.74 10.70
N TYR A 198 -6.06 -25.74 11.59
CA TYR A 198 -6.61 -25.90 12.94
C TYR A 198 -7.41 -24.67 13.35
N SER A 199 -8.36 -24.87 14.27
CA SER A 199 -9.15 -23.79 14.87
C SER A 199 -8.51 -23.35 16.19
N THR A 200 -8.50 -22.04 16.44
CA THR A 200 -8.08 -21.47 17.73
C THR A 200 -9.13 -21.63 18.83
N ILE A 201 -10.37 -22.03 18.48
CA ILE A 201 -11.49 -22.21 19.39
C ILE A 201 -12.12 -23.60 19.17
N ASP A 202 -12.38 -24.33 20.26
CA ASP A 202 -13.09 -25.61 20.21
C ASP A 202 -14.63 -25.42 20.16
N GLY A 203 -15.34 -26.46 19.74
CA GLY A 203 -16.79 -26.38 19.51
C GLY A 203 -17.61 -26.06 20.76
N GLU A 204 -17.16 -26.45 21.95
CA GLU A 204 -17.87 -26.16 23.20
C GLU A 204 -17.67 -24.70 23.62
N LYS A 205 -16.43 -24.18 23.55
CA LYS A 205 -16.16 -22.76 23.77
C LYS A 205 -16.92 -21.87 22.80
N TYR A 206 -17.01 -22.26 21.53
CA TYR A 206 -17.81 -21.51 20.56
C TYR A 206 -19.30 -21.46 20.94
N LYS A 207 -19.87 -22.59 21.38
CA LYS A 207 -21.27 -22.63 21.87
C LYS A 207 -21.45 -21.74 23.10
N GLU A 208 -20.48 -21.68 24.00
CA GLU A 208 -20.53 -20.77 25.16
C GLU A 208 -20.52 -19.29 24.75
N MET A 209 -19.78 -18.91 23.70
CA MET A 209 -19.75 -17.53 23.19
C MET A 209 -21.06 -17.09 22.52
N VAL A 210 -21.85 -18.03 22.00
CA VAL A 210 -23.10 -17.75 21.25
C VAL A 210 -24.34 -17.81 22.14
N ARG A 211 -24.28 -18.49 23.29
CA ARG A 211 -25.40 -18.61 24.25
C ARG A 211 -25.75 -17.29 24.91
#